data_AF-A0A9D2ULK0-F1
#
_entry.id   AF-A0A9D2ULK0-F1
#
_cell.length_a   1.000
_cell.length_b   1.000
_cell.length_c   1.000
_cell.angle_alpha   90.00
_cell.angle_beta   90.00
_cell.angle_gamma   90.00
#
_symmetry.space_group_name_H-M   'P 1'
#
loop_
_entity.id
_entity.type
_entity.pdbx_description
1 polymer ?
#
loop_
_entity_poly.entity_id
_entity_poly.type
_entity_poly.pdbx_seq_one_letter_code
_entity_poly.pdbx_strand_id
1 'polypeptide(L)'
;MTSNISVGTGAAHSQSSEPRMIQMLAEDGNRVESGEYDAFAAELTDEDLRGFYRDMVLVRRIDAEGAALQRQGQLGLWAPLFGQEAAQIGMGRAARPQDFVFPTYREHGLAYTRGVEPETLLSIFRGQNHGGWDPQEHRFHTYTIVIGSQALHATGYAMGISMDGDVGTGDIDRDTVSIACFGDGATSQGDVSEALTFAGAFHAPVLFFCQNNQWAISEPTHVQTAAPLCKRGEGFGVPGIRVDGNDIIAMYSVARASLDSVRAGHGPMLIEAFTYRRGAHTTADDPTKYRDKAEEEIWEDRDPITRLKAYLDKHTETSDEFFAEVDAEADTLAARIRHNCMTMENPDGVEMFAHVTAEPHSLVDEERAEFLAYQASFADAGEA
;
A
#
# COMPACT_ATOMS: atom_id res chain seq x y z
N MET A 1 29.55 15.72 -42.24
CA MET A 1 28.45 16.61 -41.80
C MET A 1 28.19 16.34 -40.34
N THR A 2 29.00 16.92 -39.47
CA THR A 2 28.83 16.90 -38.01
C THR A 2 28.05 18.16 -37.66
N SER A 3 26.75 18.02 -37.41
CA SER A 3 25.92 19.12 -36.95
C SER A 3 26.29 19.41 -35.49
N ASN A 4 26.98 20.53 -35.28
CA ASN A 4 27.14 21.16 -33.98
C ASN A 4 25.76 21.65 -33.52
N ILE A 5 25.13 20.92 -32.60
CA ILE A 5 24.06 21.50 -31.78
C ILE A 5 24.75 22.46 -30.82
N SER A 6 24.78 23.74 -31.19
CA SER A 6 25.24 24.81 -30.31
C SER A 6 24.31 24.87 -29.10
N VAL A 7 24.88 24.69 -27.91
CA VAL A 7 24.21 24.95 -26.64
C VAL A 7 23.92 26.45 -26.56
N GLY A 8 22.70 26.83 -26.92
CA GLY A 8 22.17 28.16 -26.67
C GLY A 8 22.01 28.36 -25.17
N THR A 9 22.88 29.17 -24.59
CA THR A 9 22.71 29.76 -23.26
C THR A 9 21.47 30.66 -23.28
N GLY A 10 20.36 30.14 -22.76
CA GLY A 10 19.10 30.87 -22.69
C GLY A 10 17.85 30.00 -22.67
N ALA A 11 17.90 28.83 -22.01
CA ALA A 11 16.66 28.13 -21.68
C ALA A 11 16.09 28.80 -20.43
N ALA A 12 15.13 29.71 -20.63
CA ALA A 12 14.12 29.96 -19.63
C ALA A 12 13.67 28.59 -19.11
N HIS A 13 13.85 28.34 -17.81
CA HIS A 13 13.25 27.19 -17.17
C HIS A 13 11.75 27.29 -17.49
N SER A 14 11.29 26.48 -18.44
CA SER A 14 9.89 26.16 -18.57
C SER A 14 9.53 25.58 -17.21
N GLN A 15 8.98 26.42 -16.33
CA GLN A 15 8.23 25.97 -15.17
C GLN A 15 7.16 25.06 -15.75
N SER A 16 7.42 23.75 -15.78
CA SER A 16 6.34 22.80 -15.93
C SER A 16 5.43 23.13 -14.76
N SER A 17 4.23 23.61 -15.05
CA SER A 17 3.24 23.85 -14.00
C SER A 17 3.14 22.56 -13.20
N GLU A 18 3.42 22.65 -11.89
CA GLU A 18 3.18 21.55 -10.95
C GLU A 18 1.81 20.94 -11.27
N PRO A 19 1.70 19.62 -11.41
CA PRO A 19 0.43 18.99 -11.68
C PRO A 19 -0.56 19.34 -10.57
N ARG A 20 -1.83 19.55 -10.95
CA ARG A 20 -2.92 19.75 -10.01
C ARG A 20 -2.93 18.58 -9.03
N MET A 21 -2.81 18.89 -7.74
CA MET A 21 -3.02 17.92 -6.66
C MET A 21 -4.47 18.03 -6.22
N ILE A 22 -5.20 16.91 -6.26
CA ILE A 22 -6.58 16.85 -5.79
C ILE A 22 -6.57 16.83 -4.27
N GLN A 23 -7.32 17.75 -3.66
CA GLN A 23 -7.49 17.91 -2.22
C GLN A 23 -8.90 18.42 -1.96
N MET A 24 -9.59 17.79 -1.02
CA MET A 24 -10.97 18.05 -0.66
C MET A 24 -11.17 18.36 0.84
N LEU A 25 -10.14 18.17 1.66
CA LEU A 25 -10.04 18.56 3.06
C LEU A 25 -8.75 19.35 3.27
N ALA A 26 -8.89 20.60 3.70
CA ALA A 26 -7.78 21.38 4.21
C ALA A 26 -7.25 20.79 5.54
N GLU A 27 -6.07 21.22 5.96
CA GLU A 27 -5.40 20.77 7.20
C GLU A 27 -6.28 20.96 8.45
N ASP A 28 -7.11 22.00 8.48
CA ASP A 28 -8.05 22.27 9.57
C ASP A 28 -9.37 21.49 9.48
N GLY A 29 -9.51 20.58 8.51
CA GLY A 29 -10.71 19.77 8.30
C GLY A 29 -11.85 20.49 7.59
N ASN A 30 -11.64 21.67 6.98
CA ASN A 30 -12.66 22.30 6.14
C ASN A 30 -12.67 21.72 4.71
N ARG A 31 -13.87 21.63 4.11
CA ARG A 31 -14.02 21.15 2.72
C ARG A 31 -13.45 22.13 1.72
N VAL A 32 -12.82 21.57 0.68
CA VAL A 32 -12.34 22.28 -0.50
C VAL A 32 -12.97 21.63 -1.72
N GLU A 33 -13.48 22.43 -2.66
CA GLU A 33 -14.04 21.93 -3.92
C GLU A 33 -12.94 21.36 -4.81
N SER A 34 -13.20 20.22 -5.44
CA SER A 34 -12.26 19.53 -6.31
C SER A 34 -12.83 19.22 -7.70
N GLY A 35 -13.92 19.89 -8.09
CA GLY A 35 -14.47 19.84 -9.44
C GLY A 35 -15.10 18.50 -9.74
N GLU A 36 -14.54 17.78 -10.70
CA GLU A 36 -15.09 16.50 -11.18
C GLU A 36 -15.20 15.41 -10.09
N TYR A 37 -14.39 15.50 -9.03
CA TYR A 37 -14.39 14.53 -7.93
C TYR A 37 -15.42 14.86 -6.83
N ASP A 38 -16.03 16.04 -6.84
CA ASP A 38 -17.03 16.43 -5.83
C ASP A 38 -18.29 15.55 -5.89
N ALA A 39 -18.61 15.00 -7.07
CA ALA A 39 -19.71 14.07 -7.24
C ALA A 39 -19.50 12.76 -6.44
N PHE A 40 -18.27 12.24 -6.42
CA PHE A 40 -17.93 11.02 -5.67
C PHE A 40 -17.90 11.27 -4.16
N ALA A 41 -17.42 12.46 -3.74
CA ALA A 41 -17.48 12.82 -2.33
C ALA A 41 -18.91 13.04 -1.83
N ALA A 42 -19.83 13.48 -2.71
CA ALA A 42 -21.24 13.65 -2.35
C ALA A 42 -21.98 12.30 -2.12
N GLU A 43 -21.40 11.18 -2.53
CA GLU A 43 -21.92 9.84 -2.24
C GLU A 43 -21.56 9.36 -0.83
N LEU A 44 -20.56 9.98 -0.18
CA LEU A 44 -20.14 9.62 1.17
C LEU A 44 -21.14 10.12 2.21
N THR A 45 -21.59 9.22 3.05
CA THR A 45 -22.41 9.53 4.22
C THR A 45 -21.52 9.83 5.44
N ASP A 46 -22.10 10.46 6.46
CA ASP A 46 -21.43 10.64 7.75
C ASP A 46 -20.98 9.30 8.37
N GLU A 47 -21.72 8.21 8.09
CA GLU A 47 -21.36 6.86 8.54
C GLU A 47 -20.11 6.34 7.83
N ASP A 48 -19.99 6.56 6.51
CA ASP A 48 -18.78 6.20 5.77
C ASP A 48 -17.56 6.95 6.31
N LEU A 49 -17.71 8.25 6.59
CA LEU A 49 -16.63 9.06 7.14
C LEU A 49 -16.22 8.62 8.56
N ARG A 50 -17.18 8.28 9.42
CA ARG A 50 -16.88 7.66 10.72
C ARG A 50 -16.19 6.31 10.55
N GLY A 51 -16.60 5.51 9.58
CA GLY A 51 -15.95 4.25 9.22
C GLY A 51 -14.49 4.44 8.80
N PHE A 52 -14.22 5.41 7.94
CA PHE A 52 -12.85 5.75 7.54
C PHE A 52 -11.99 6.22 8.70
N TYR A 53 -12.54 7.06 9.58
CA TYR A 53 -11.85 7.48 10.80
C TYR A 53 -11.47 6.28 11.66
N ARG A 54 -12.45 5.41 11.95
CA ARG A 54 -12.25 4.19 12.73
C ARG A 54 -11.15 3.32 12.12
N ASP A 55 -11.20 3.05 10.82
CA ASP A 55 -10.20 2.23 10.15
C ASP A 55 -8.79 2.83 10.23
N MET A 56 -8.64 4.13 10.01
CA MET A 56 -7.34 4.79 10.10
C MET A 56 -6.77 4.73 11.52
N VAL A 57 -7.60 4.88 12.56
CA VAL A 57 -7.17 4.75 13.96
C VAL A 57 -6.73 3.32 14.29
N LEU A 58 -7.51 2.31 13.88
CA LEU A 58 -7.17 0.91 14.10
C LEU A 58 -5.88 0.52 13.38
N VAL A 59 -5.69 0.96 12.15
CA VAL A 59 -4.48 0.70 11.36
C VAL A 59 -3.26 1.42 11.93
N ARG A 60 -3.39 2.67 12.38
CA ARG A 60 -2.35 3.38 13.14
C ARG A 60 -1.96 2.61 14.40
N ARG A 61 -2.94 2.00 15.08
CA ARG A 61 -2.70 1.20 16.28
C ARG A 61 -1.99 -0.11 15.98
N ILE A 62 -2.37 -0.81 14.92
CA ILE A 62 -1.64 -1.99 14.41
C ILE A 62 -0.18 -1.64 14.12
N ASP A 63 0.06 -0.52 13.43
CA ASP A 63 1.40 -0.05 13.08
C ASP A 63 2.27 0.23 14.33
N ALA A 64 1.71 0.94 15.31
CA ALA A 64 2.38 1.24 16.56
C ALA A 64 2.73 -0.03 17.36
N GLU A 65 1.83 -1.01 17.38
CA GLU A 65 2.06 -2.29 18.05
C GLU A 65 3.12 -3.14 17.34
N GLY A 66 3.12 -3.19 16.01
CA GLY A 66 4.18 -3.86 15.23
C GLY A 66 5.56 -3.29 15.56
N ALA A 67 5.70 -1.96 15.57
CA ALA A 67 6.95 -1.30 15.96
C ALA A 67 7.34 -1.58 17.42
N ALA A 68 6.37 -1.62 18.34
CA ALA A 68 6.63 -1.93 19.75
C ALA A 68 7.07 -3.39 19.95
N LEU A 69 6.42 -4.34 19.28
CA LEU A 69 6.76 -5.76 19.32
C LEU A 69 8.16 -6.02 18.76
N GLN A 70 8.54 -5.34 17.67
CA GLN A 70 9.90 -5.41 17.15
C GLN A 70 10.94 -4.93 18.17
N ARG A 71 10.71 -3.79 18.83
CA ARG A 71 11.60 -3.28 19.88
C ARG A 71 11.72 -4.21 21.09
N GLN A 72 10.71 -5.05 21.32
CA GLN A 72 10.70 -6.09 22.36
C GLN A 72 11.32 -7.42 21.88
N GLY A 73 11.88 -7.46 20.67
CA GLY A 73 12.49 -8.66 20.07
C GLY A 73 11.49 -9.71 19.64
N GLN A 74 10.20 -9.38 19.53
CA GLN A 74 9.15 -10.31 19.10
C GLN A 74 9.01 -10.41 17.58
N LEU A 75 9.51 -9.41 16.84
CA LEU A 75 9.59 -9.40 15.38
C LEU A 75 11.04 -9.19 14.96
N GLY A 76 11.43 -9.72 13.79
CA GLY A 76 12.75 -9.43 13.21
C GLY A 76 12.81 -8.01 12.61
N LEU A 77 11.74 -7.60 11.95
CA LEU A 77 11.61 -6.31 11.25
C LEU A 77 10.17 -5.82 11.35
N TRP A 78 9.92 -4.51 11.24
CA TRP A 78 8.59 -3.98 10.92
C TRP A 78 8.74 -2.79 9.96
N ALA A 79 7.76 -2.57 9.08
CA ALA A 79 7.77 -1.51 8.08
C ALA A 79 6.68 -0.46 8.37
N PRO A 80 6.97 0.59 9.14
CA PRO A 80 5.93 1.49 9.63
C PRO A 80 5.13 2.17 8.53
N LEU A 81 3.80 2.17 8.58
CA LEU A 81 2.98 2.94 7.63
C LEU A 81 2.67 4.36 8.10
N PHE A 82 2.99 4.70 9.35
CA PHE A 82 2.64 5.97 10.00
C PHE A 82 2.72 7.19 9.07
N GLY A 83 1.55 7.78 8.83
CA GLY A 83 1.33 8.96 7.98
C GLY A 83 0.67 8.65 6.64
N GLN A 84 0.52 7.36 6.27
CA GLN A 84 -0.05 6.92 5.00
C GLN A 84 -1.43 6.24 5.15
N GLU A 85 -2.11 6.44 6.30
CA GLU A 85 -3.36 5.76 6.61
C GLU A 85 -4.46 6.12 5.61
N ALA A 86 -4.63 7.41 5.31
CA ALA A 86 -5.67 7.86 4.37
C ALA A 86 -5.46 7.33 2.96
N ALA A 87 -4.21 7.30 2.48
CA ALA A 87 -3.87 6.75 1.17
C ALA A 87 -4.31 5.28 1.07
N GLN A 88 -4.01 4.48 2.09
CA GLN A 88 -4.35 3.05 2.08
C GLN A 88 -5.84 2.82 2.33
N ILE A 89 -6.44 3.40 3.37
CA ILE A 89 -7.86 3.21 3.65
C ILE A 89 -8.72 3.73 2.49
N GLY A 90 -8.39 4.89 1.92
CA GLY A 90 -9.13 5.46 0.78
C GLY A 90 -9.10 4.56 -0.45
N MET A 91 -7.93 4.03 -0.82
CA MET A 91 -7.81 3.07 -1.92
C MET A 91 -8.56 1.76 -1.64
N GLY A 92 -8.38 1.21 -0.44
CA GLY A 92 -8.96 -0.07 -0.04
C GLY A 92 -10.48 -0.05 0.05
N ARG A 93 -11.05 1.04 0.56
CA ARG A 93 -12.52 1.23 0.66
C ARG A 93 -13.17 1.61 -0.67
N ALA A 94 -12.42 2.20 -1.61
CA ALA A 94 -12.90 2.45 -2.97
C ALA A 94 -12.93 1.18 -3.84
N ALA A 95 -12.02 0.23 -3.57
CA ALA A 95 -11.92 -1.06 -4.25
C ALA A 95 -13.15 -1.95 -4.01
N ARG A 96 -13.52 -2.72 -5.04
CA ARG A 96 -14.63 -3.67 -4.97
C ARG A 96 -14.16 -5.04 -4.49
N PRO A 97 -15.07 -5.92 -4.00
CA PRO A 97 -14.70 -7.24 -3.51
C PRO A 97 -13.91 -8.07 -4.53
N GLN A 98 -14.23 -7.99 -5.82
CA GLN A 98 -13.54 -8.75 -6.87
C GLN A 98 -12.17 -8.18 -7.25
N ASP A 99 -11.84 -6.93 -6.94
CA ASP A 99 -10.55 -6.34 -7.29
C ASP A 99 -9.39 -7.06 -6.62
N PHE A 100 -8.28 -7.21 -7.34
CA PHE A 100 -7.10 -7.91 -6.85
C PHE A 100 -5.97 -6.93 -6.58
N VAL A 101 -5.47 -6.91 -5.34
CA VAL A 101 -4.40 -6.01 -4.92
C VAL A 101 -3.06 -6.74 -4.91
N PHE A 102 -2.03 -6.10 -5.48
CA PHE A 102 -0.64 -6.54 -5.46
C PHE A 102 0.18 -5.56 -4.63
N PRO A 103 0.37 -5.85 -3.32
CA PRO A 103 1.05 -4.96 -2.39
C PRO A 103 2.58 -5.08 -2.45
N THR A 104 3.24 -4.11 -1.82
CA THR A 104 4.62 -4.24 -1.35
C THR A 104 4.62 -4.76 0.08
N TYR A 105 5.58 -4.34 0.90
CA TYR A 105 5.73 -4.71 2.30
C TYR A 105 5.12 -3.70 3.28
N ARG A 106 4.43 -2.63 2.82
CA ARG A 106 3.93 -1.54 3.68
C ARG A 106 2.42 -1.31 3.60
N GLU A 107 1.70 -2.10 2.82
CA GLU A 107 0.25 -1.99 2.65
C GLU A 107 -0.53 -2.67 3.80
N HIS A 108 -0.27 -2.33 5.07
CA HIS A 108 -1.00 -2.94 6.20
C HIS A 108 -2.44 -2.43 6.30
N GLY A 109 -2.68 -1.15 6.02
CA GLY A 109 -4.04 -0.60 5.98
C GLY A 109 -4.86 -1.16 4.82
N LEU A 110 -4.22 -1.37 3.67
CA LEU A 110 -4.86 -1.99 2.52
C LEU A 110 -5.19 -3.46 2.82
N ALA A 111 -4.26 -4.21 3.41
CA ALA A 111 -4.51 -5.58 3.87
C ALA A 111 -5.69 -5.66 4.86
N TYR A 112 -5.77 -4.72 5.81
CA TYR A 112 -6.87 -4.60 6.77
C TYR A 112 -8.22 -4.39 6.05
N THR A 113 -8.30 -3.53 5.03
CA THR A 113 -9.55 -3.37 4.24
C THR A 113 -9.94 -4.61 3.43
N ARG A 114 -8.98 -5.51 3.16
CA ARG A 114 -9.19 -6.80 2.50
C ARG A 114 -9.45 -7.95 3.49
N GLY A 115 -9.62 -7.64 4.77
CA GLY A 115 -9.92 -8.62 5.82
C GLY A 115 -8.75 -9.50 6.22
N VAL A 116 -7.51 -9.15 5.86
CA VAL A 116 -6.33 -9.87 6.35
C VAL A 116 -6.13 -9.53 7.81
N GLU A 117 -6.14 -10.55 8.68
CA GLU A 117 -5.94 -10.35 10.12
C GLU A 117 -4.53 -9.80 10.40
N PRO A 118 -4.39 -8.76 11.26
CA PRO A 118 -3.09 -8.15 11.58
C PRO A 118 -2.06 -9.14 12.12
N GLU A 119 -2.50 -10.15 12.87
CA GLU A 119 -1.68 -11.22 13.40
C GLU A 119 -0.95 -12.00 12.30
N THR A 120 -1.62 -12.22 11.16
CA THR A 120 -1.06 -12.89 10.01
C THR A 120 0.02 -12.04 9.36
N LEU A 121 -0.14 -10.72 9.29
CA LEU A 121 0.91 -9.81 8.83
C LEU A 121 2.16 -9.91 9.72
N LEU A 122 1.97 -9.91 11.03
CA LEU A 122 3.07 -10.01 12.01
C LEU A 122 3.84 -11.32 11.89
N SER A 123 3.17 -12.42 11.54
CA SER A 123 3.83 -13.72 11.38
C SER A 123 4.92 -13.70 10.31
N ILE A 124 4.76 -12.93 9.23
CA ILE A 124 5.80 -12.72 8.21
C ILE A 124 7.00 -12.01 8.83
N PHE A 125 6.75 -10.92 9.55
CA PHE A 125 7.78 -10.09 10.18
C PHE A 125 8.48 -10.74 11.37
N ARG A 126 7.83 -11.72 11.99
CA ARG A 126 8.42 -12.63 12.99
C ARG A 126 9.24 -13.74 12.34
N GLY A 127 9.04 -14.02 11.06
CA GLY A 127 9.74 -15.08 10.32
C GLY A 127 9.10 -16.46 10.47
N GLN A 128 7.79 -16.53 10.76
CA GLN A 128 7.07 -17.79 10.95
C GLN A 128 6.48 -18.34 9.65
N ASN A 129 6.20 -17.50 8.66
CA ASN A 129 5.76 -17.93 7.33
C ASN A 129 6.11 -16.90 6.25
N HIS A 130 5.91 -17.28 4.99
CA HIS A 130 6.19 -16.46 3.82
C HIS A 130 4.96 -15.70 3.27
N GLY A 131 3.86 -15.70 4.03
CA GLY A 131 2.54 -15.29 3.55
C GLY A 131 1.47 -16.18 4.17
N GLY A 132 0.86 -15.75 5.27
CA GLY A 132 -0.02 -16.59 6.09
C GLY A 132 -1.51 -16.51 5.75
N TRP A 133 -1.87 -15.97 4.59
CA TRP A 133 -3.26 -15.86 4.13
C TRP A 133 -3.40 -16.37 2.70
N ASP A 134 -4.59 -16.81 2.33
CA ASP A 134 -4.91 -17.16 0.95
C ASP A 134 -5.12 -15.88 0.12
N PRO A 135 -4.28 -15.60 -0.90
CA PRO A 135 -4.46 -14.44 -1.75
C PRO A 135 -5.79 -14.39 -2.49
N GLN A 136 -6.41 -15.54 -2.81
CA GLN A 136 -7.68 -15.58 -3.53
C GLN A 136 -8.85 -15.22 -2.60
N GLU A 137 -8.84 -15.68 -1.36
CA GLU A 137 -9.88 -15.37 -0.36
C GLU A 137 -9.94 -13.86 -0.09
N HIS A 138 -8.78 -13.24 0.13
CA HIS A 138 -8.71 -11.81 0.43
C HIS A 138 -8.63 -10.93 -0.83
N ARG A 139 -8.39 -11.52 -2.00
CA ARG A 139 -7.95 -10.84 -3.25
C ARG A 139 -6.82 -9.84 -2.99
N PHE A 140 -5.87 -10.29 -2.19
CA PHE A 140 -4.74 -9.50 -1.74
C PHE A 140 -3.52 -10.39 -1.81
N HIS A 141 -2.63 -10.13 -2.77
CA HIS A 141 -1.41 -10.91 -2.93
C HIS A 141 -0.56 -10.86 -1.66
N THR A 142 0.24 -11.90 -1.43
CA THR A 142 1.25 -11.86 -0.36
C THR A 142 2.22 -10.71 -0.58
N TYR A 143 2.82 -10.21 0.50
CA TYR A 143 3.78 -9.12 0.43
C TYR A 143 4.96 -9.44 -0.48
N THR A 144 5.18 -8.55 -1.45
CA THR A 144 6.32 -8.64 -2.35
C THR A 144 7.46 -7.78 -1.82
N ILE A 145 8.59 -8.41 -1.52
CA ILE A 145 9.79 -7.74 -0.97
C ILE A 145 10.71 -7.22 -2.07
N VAL A 146 10.67 -7.82 -3.27
CA VAL A 146 11.44 -7.38 -4.44
C VAL A 146 10.79 -6.12 -5.01
N ILE A 147 11.45 -4.98 -4.89
CA ILE A 147 10.88 -3.69 -5.25
C ILE A 147 10.55 -3.64 -6.75
N GLY A 148 9.28 -3.48 -7.09
CA GLY A 148 8.79 -3.25 -8.45
C GLY A 148 8.21 -4.48 -9.13
N SER A 149 8.60 -5.69 -8.74
CA SER A 149 8.16 -6.93 -9.41
C SER A 149 6.65 -7.17 -9.29
N GLN A 150 6.02 -6.72 -8.20
CA GLN A 150 4.57 -6.78 -8.02
C GLN A 150 3.81 -5.97 -9.08
N ALA A 151 4.43 -4.93 -9.66
CA ALA A 151 3.80 -4.17 -10.75
C ALA A 151 3.68 -5.02 -12.03
N LEU A 152 4.69 -5.85 -12.34
CA LEU A 152 4.62 -6.78 -13.47
C LEU A 152 3.57 -7.87 -13.23
N HIS A 153 3.53 -8.45 -12.02
CA HIS A 153 2.53 -9.45 -11.65
C HIS A 153 1.10 -8.88 -11.74
N ALA A 154 0.89 -7.67 -11.23
CA ALA A 154 -0.39 -6.98 -11.29
C ALA A 154 -0.84 -6.73 -12.74
N THR A 155 0.07 -6.26 -13.60
CA THR A 155 -0.22 -6.05 -15.02
C THR A 155 -0.52 -7.36 -15.74
N GLY A 156 0.24 -8.43 -15.48
CA GLY A 156 -0.03 -9.75 -16.03
C GLY A 156 -1.39 -10.30 -15.61
N TYR A 157 -1.75 -10.13 -14.32
CA TYR A 157 -3.08 -10.49 -13.81
C TYR A 157 -4.19 -9.67 -14.49
N ALA A 158 -3.97 -8.36 -14.69
CA ALA A 158 -4.90 -7.49 -15.42
C ALA A 158 -5.12 -7.95 -16.87
N MET A 159 -4.06 -8.34 -17.56
CA MET A 159 -4.18 -8.92 -18.90
C MET A 159 -5.00 -10.22 -18.88
N GLY A 160 -4.87 -11.04 -17.82
CA GLY A 160 -5.72 -12.21 -17.58
C GLY A 160 -7.20 -11.84 -17.45
N ILE A 161 -7.54 -10.84 -16.62
CA ILE A 161 -8.91 -10.31 -16.49
C ILE A 161 -9.50 -9.94 -17.87
N SER A 162 -8.71 -9.28 -18.72
CA SER A 162 -9.15 -8.95 -20.08
C SER A 162 -9.40 -10.18 -20.95
N MET A 163 -8.56 -11.21 -20.84
CA MET A 163 -8.71 -12.46 -21.59
C MET A 163 -9.94 -13.27 -21.15
N ASP A 164 -10.26 -13.23 -19.85
CA ASP A 164 -11.47 -13.85 -19.28
C ASP A 164 -12.75 -13.07 -19.64
N GLY A 165 -12.59 -11.84 -20.15
CA GLY A 165 -13.70 -10.97 -20.55
C GLY A 165 -14.42 -10.33 -19.36
N ASP A 166 -13.71 -10.16 -18.24
CA ASP A 166 -14.22 -9.62 -16.97
C ASP A 166 -13.87 -8.13 -16.80
N VAL A 167 -13.97 -7.35 -17.88
CA VAL A 167 -13.74 -5.90 -17.91
C VAL A 167 -14.63 -5.26 -18.97
N GLY A 168 -15.17 -4.06 -18.68
CA GLY A 168 -15.98 -3.30 -19.62
C GLY A 168 -17.26 -4.00 -20.07
N THR A 169 -17.76 -4.95 -19.28
CA THR A 169 -19.01 -5.68 -19.59
C THR A 169 -20.25 -4.85 -19.23
N GLY A 170 -20.09 -3.86 -18.33
CA GLY A 170 -21.19 -3.09 -17.76
C GLY A 170 -21.85 -3.77 -16.57
N ASP A 171 -21.42 -4.99 -16.22
CA ASP A 171 -21.75 -5.65 -14.97
C ASP A 171 -20.67 -5.32 -13.93
N ILE A 172 -21.02 -4.43 -13.01
CA ILE A 172 -20.10 -3.85 -12.05
C ILE A 172 -19.63 -4.84 -10.97
N ASP A 173 -20.31 -5.98 -10.83
CA ASP A 173 -19.94 -7.04 -9.89
C ASP A 173 -19.02 -8.08 -10.55
N ARG A 174 -19.00 -8.11 -11.89
CA ARG A 174 -18.09 -8.94 -12.69
C ARG A 174 -16.83 -8.19 -13.11
N ASP A 175 -16.98 -6.95 -13.56
CA ASP A 175 -15.87 -6.18 -14.09
C ASP A 175 -14.81 -5.99 -12.98
N THR A 176 -13.55 -6.35 -13.26
CA THR A 176 -12.49 -6.47 -12.24
C THR A 176 -11.29 -5.59 -12.58
N VAL A 177 -10.62 -5.07 -11.55
CA VAL A 177 -9.39 -4.29 -11.69
C VAL A 177 -8.26 -4.96 -10.89
N SER A 178 -7.06 -4.92 -11.46
CA SER A 178 -5.83 -5.22 -10.73
C SER A 178 -5.23 -3.92 -10.17
N ILE A 179 -4.80 -3.90 -8.91
CA ILE A 179 -4.23 -2.72 -8.26
C ILE A 179 -2.76 -3.01 -7.94
N ALA A 180 -1.85 -2.27 -8.58
CA ALA A 180 -0.41 -2.41 -8.37
C ALA A 180 0.08 -1.36 -7.36
N CYS A 181 0.40 -1.76 -6.13
CA CYS A 181 0.90 -0.83 -5.12
C CYS A 181 2.42 -0.72 -5.18
N PHE A 182 2.95 0.49 -5.01
CA PHE A 182 4.40 0.73 -4.88
C PHE A 182 4.70 2.11 -4.27
N GLY A 183 5.92 2.30 -3.78
CA GLY A 183 6.40 3.60 -3.29
C GLY A 183 7.17 4.39 -4.36
N ASP A 184 7.51 5.63 -4.04
CA ASP A 184 8.26 6.54 -4.93
C ASP A 184 9.57 5.95 -5.45
N GLY A 185 10.36 5.31 -4.59
CA GLY A 185 11.62 4.66 -4.99
C GLY A 185 11.46 3.52 -5.99
N ALA A 186 10.30 2.83 -6.00
CA ALA A 186 10.06 1.74 -6.94
C ALA A 186 9.92 2.24 -8.38
N THR A 187 9.55 3.51 -8.58
CA THR A 187 9.38 4.10 -9.92
C THR A 187 10.70 4.21 -10.70
N SER A 188 11.83 4.07 -10.02
CA SER A 188 13.18 3.99 -10.59
C SER A 188 13.56 2.58 -11.05
N GLN A 189 12.76 1.55 -10.76
CA GLN A 189 13.02 0.18 -11.18
C GLN A 189 12.57 -0.07 -12.63
N GLY A 190 13.29 -0.95 -13.33
CA GLY A 190 12.94 -1.38 -14.69
C GLY A 190 11.55 -2.01 -14.74
N ASP A 191 11.25 -2.91 -13.79
CA ASP A 191 9.97 -3.63 -13.69
C ASP A 191 8.74 -2.72 -13.70
N VAL A 192 8.79 -1.56 -13.02
CA VAL A 192 7.67 -0.61 -13.02
C VAL A 192 7.52 0.06 -14.38
N SER A 193 8.62 0.38 -15.06
CA SER A 193 8.59 0.97 -16.42
C SER A 193 8.10 -0.03 -17.47
N GLU A 194 8.51 -1.29 -17.33
CA GLU A 194 8.03 -2.39 -18.17
C GLU A 194 6.54 -2.65 -17.91
N ALA A 195 6.10 -2.67 -16.65
CA ALA A 195 4.69 -2.81 -16.29
C ALA A 195 3.81 -1.72 -16.91
N LEU A 196 4.25 -0.45 -16.88
CA LEU A 196 3.57 0.65 -17.57
C LEU A 196 3.51 0.45 -19.09
N THR A 197 4.62 -0.03 -19.68
CA THR A 197 4.68 -0.34 -21.12
C THR A 197 3.66 -1.41 -21.52
N PHE A 198 3.62 -2.53 -20.80
CA PHE A 198 2.66 -3.60 -21.05
C PHE A 198 1.22 -3.14 -20.80
N ALA A 199 0.97 -2.45 -19.69
CA ALA A 199 -0.38 -1.97 -19.37
C ALA A 199 -0.93 -1.06 -20.47
N GLY A 200 -0.13 -0.09 -20.94
CA GLY A 200 -0.51 0.79 -22.03
C GLY A 200 -0.71 0.06 -23.36
N ALA A 201 0.23 -0.83 -23.72
CA ALA A 201 0.17 -1.57 -24.99
C ALA A 201 -1.02 -2.55 -25.08
N PHE A 202 -1.38 -3.18 -23.97
CA PHE A 202 -2.47 -4.15 -23.90
C PHE A 202 -3.80 -3.53 -23.43
N HIS A 203 -3.82 -2.23 -23.11
CA HIS A 203 -4.98 -1.56 -22.53
C HIS A 203 -5.52 -2.30 -21.28
N ALA A 204 -4.61 -2.80 -20.46
CA ALA A 204 -4.94 -3.70 -19.35
C ALA A 204 -5.69 -2.95 -18.21
N PRO A 205 -6.67 -3.59 -17.54
CA PRO A 205 -7.41 -3.02 -16.41
C PRO A 205 -6.57 -3.01 -15.13
N VAL A 206 -5.52 -2.20 -15.12
CA VAL A 206 -4.62 -2.02 -13.97
C VAL A 206 -4.59 -0.58 -13.50
N LEU A 207 -4.76 -0.39 -12.19
CA LEU A 207 -4.54 0.87 -11.51
C LEU A 207 -3.20 0.82 -10.78
N PHE A 208 -2.26 1.68 -11.18
CA PHE A 208 -0.97 1.84 -10.52
C PHE A 208 -1.12 2.81 -9.34
N PHE A 209 -1.00 2.30 -8.12
CA PHE A 209 -1.14 3.08 -6.90
C PHE A 209 0.24 3.37 -6.28
N CYS A 210 0.75 4.56 -6.54
CA CYS A 210 2.04 5.05 -6.05
C CYS A 210 1.86 5.83 -4.74
N GLN A 211 2.35 5.28 -3.63
CA GLN A 211 2.44 5.99 -2.35
C GLN A 211 3.76 6.77 -2.30
N ASN A 212 3.72 8.04 -2.72
CA ASN A 212 4.88 8.92 -2.70
C ASN A 212 5.06 9.49 -1.29
N ASN A 213 5.89 8.85 -0.48
CA ASN A 213 6.13 9.24 0.91
C ASN A 213 7.41 10.06 1.11
N GLN A 214 7.92 10.62 0.00
CA GLN A 214 9.07 11.50 -0.13
C GLN A 214 10.45 10.83 0.04
N TRP A 215 10.51 9.55 0.44
CA TRP A 215 11.77 8.91 0.83
C TRP A 215 11.87 7.42 0.48
N ALA A 216 12.80 7.09 -0.43
CA ALA A 216 13.25 5.72 -0.69
C ALA A 216 14.38 5.34 0.29
N ILE A 217 14.01 4.76 1.44
CA ILE A 217 14.90 4.59 2.60
C ILE A 217 15.39 5.96 3.08
N SER A 218 16.59 6.37 2.65
CA SER A 218 17.25 7.65 2.94
C SER A 218 17.37 8.57 1.73
N GLU A 219 16.99 8.10 0.54
CA GLU A 219 17.12 8.87 -0.69
C GLU A 219 15.83 9.66 -0.95
N PRO A 220 15.88 11.01 -1.00
CA PRO A 220 14.70 11.81 -1.21
C PRO A 220 14.21 11.73 -2.67
N THR A 221 12.91 11.88 -2.88
CA THR A 221 12.29 11.70 -4.21
C THR A 221 12.87 12.61 -5.30
N HIS A 222 13.34 13.82 -4.95
CA HIS A 222 13.94 14.75 -5.91
C HIS A 222 15.30 14.28 -6.47
N VAL A 223 15.97 13.33 -5.82
CA VAL A 223 17.15 12.66 -6.36
C VAL A 223 16.75 11.44 -7.21
N GLN A 224 15.67 10.75 -6.85
CA GLN A 224 15.12 9.63 -7.61
C GLN A 224 14.61 10.05 -8.99
N THR A 225 13.94 11.21 -9.07
CA THR A 225 13.36 11.71 -10.32
C THR A 225 13.26 13.24 -10.31
N ALA A 226 13.42 13.85 -11.49
CA ALA A 226 13.20 15.27 -11.69
C ALA A 226 11.74 15.62 -12.04
N ALA A 227 10.90 14.61 -12.31
CA ALA A 227 9.51 14.79 -12.73
C ALA A 227 8.53 14.29 -11.67
N PRO A 228 7.38 14.96 -11.49
CA PRO A 228 6.23 14.44 -10.75
C PRO A 228 5.91 12.98 -11.09
N LEU A 229 5.68 12.15 -10.07
CA LEU A 229 5.44 10.72 -10.29
C LEU A 229 4.12 10.44 -10.99
N CYS A 230 3.10 11.30 -10.82
CA CYS A 230 1.86 11.21 -11.59
C CYS A 230 2.07 11.29 -13.11
N LYS A 231 3.17 11.91 -13.57
CA LYS A 231 3.49 12.03 -15.01
C LYS A 231 4.30 10.86 -15.56
N ARG A 232 4.71 9.92 -14.70
CA ARG A 232 5.60 8.81 -15.08
C ARG A 232 5.00 7.92 -16.17
N GLY A 233 3.67 7.78 -16.18
CA GLY A 233 2.93 6.97 -17.14
C GLY A 233 2.66 7.64 -18.50
N GLU A 234 2.84 8.96 -18.64
CA GLU A 234 2.39 9.72 -19.83
C GLU A 234 3.00 9.17 -21.14
N GLY A 235 4.30 8.88 -21.14
CA GLY A 235 5.01 8.34 -22.30
C GLY A 235 4.60 6.91 -22.68
N PHE A 236 3.94 6.19 -21.76
CA PHE A 236 3.43 4.83 -21.96
C PHE A 236 1.93 4.82 -22.27
N GLY A 237 1.28 5.98 -22.34
CA GLY A 237 -0.19 6.07 -22.50
C GLY A 237 -0.96 5.72 -21.22
N VAL A 238 -0.34 5.82 -20.05
CA VAL A 238 -0.97 5.60 -18.74
C VAL A 238 -1.18 6.97 -18.07
N PRO A 239 -2.37 7.58 -18.15
CA PRO A 239 -2.63 8.87 -17.52
C PRO A 239 -2.51 8.76 -16.00
N GLY A 240 -2.00 9.81 -15.36
CA GLY A 240 -1.85 9.84 -13.91
C GLY A 240 -2.41 11.08 -13.24
N ILE A 241 -2.88 10.88 -12.00
CA ILE A 241 -3.50 11.91 -11.14
C ILE A 241 -2.69 12.00 -9.86
N ARG A 242 -2.42 13.21 -9.38
CA ARG A 242 -1.83 13.45 -8.06
C ARG A 242 -2.92 13.79 -7.06
N VAL A 243 -2.88 13.17 -5.90
CA VAL A 243 -3.86 13.34 -4.81
C VAL A 243 -3.10 13.64 -3.53
N ASP A 244 -3.64 14.50 -2.68
CA ASP A 244 -3.17 14.63 -1.29
C ASP A 244 -3.44 13.29 -0.58
N GLY A 245 -2.39 12.51 -0.35
CA GLY A 245 -2.46 11.18 0.23
C GLY A 245 -2.86 11.17 1.71
N ASN A 246 -2.89 12.34 2.36
CA ASN A 246 -3.33 12.50 3.74
C ASN A 246 -4.79 13.01 3.84
N ASP A 247 -5.44 13.22 2.69
CA ASP A 247 -6.85 13.55 2.61
C ASP A 247 -7.65 12.32 2.20
N ILE A 248 -8.30 11.70 3.18
CA ILE A 248 -9.09 10.49 2.99
C ILE A 248 -10.28 10.68 2.04
N ILE A 249 -10.90 11.87 1.99
CA ILE A 249 -12.03 12.10 1.09
C ILE A 249 -11.53 12.24 -0.35
N ALA A 250 -10.43 12.97 -0.56
CA ALA A 250 -9.78 13.04 -1.86
C ALA A 250 -9.29 11.66 -2.32
N MET A 251 -8.63 10.90 -1.44
CA MET A 251 -8.13 9.57 -1.72
C MET A 251 -9.24 8.61 -2.13
N TYR A 252 -10.33 8.53 -1.35
CA TYR A 252 -11.48 7.71 -1.72
C TYR A 252 -12.09 8.15 -3.05
N SER A 253 -12.35 9.44 -3.22
CA SER A 253 -13.07 9.98 -4.40
C SER A 253 -12.28 9.76 -5.70
N VAL A 254 -10.97 10.02 -5.68
CA VAL A 254 -10.11 9.81 -6.84
C VAL A 254 -9.87 8.33 -7.10
N ALA A 255 -9.65 7.53 -6.06
CA ALA A 255 -9.51 6.08 -6.21
C ALA A 255 -10.79 5.48 -6.81
N ARG A 256 -11.97 5.89 -6.32
CA ARG A 256 -13.25 5.38 -6.81
C ARG A 256 -13.46 5.72 -8.28
N ALA A 257 -13.28 6.99 -8.65
CA ALA A 257 -13.38 7.44 -10.03
C ALA A 257 -12.42 6.71 -10.97
N SER A 258 -11.17 6.52 -10.53
CA SER A 258 -10.14 5.86 -11.33
C SER A 258 -10.42 4.37 -11.49
N LEU A 259 -10.81 3.68 -10.41
CA LEU A 259 -11.20 2.27 -10.45
C LEU A 259 -12.41 2.05 -11.34
N ASP A 260 -13.45 2.89 -11.24
CA ASP A 260 -14.64 2.80 -12.08
C ASP A 260 -14.29 3.02 -13.56
N SER A 261 -13.37 3.95 -13.87
CA SER A 261 -12.89 4.17 -15.23
C SER A 261 -12.08 2.98 -15.79
N VAL A 262 -11.13 2.45 -15.01
CA VAL A 262 -10.30 1.30 -15.41
C VAL A 262 -11.19 0.07 -15.64
N ARG A 263 -12.14 -0.17 -14.73
CA ARG A 263 -13.11 -1.26 -14.77
C ARG A 263 -14.06 -1.18 -15.97
N ALA A 264 -14.46 0.03 -16.36
CA ALA A 264 -15.25 0.28 -17.57
C ALA A 264 -14.47 0.02 -18.88
N GLY A 265 -13.19 -0.35 -18.80
CA GLY A 265 -12.37 -0.68 -19.96
C GLY A 265 -11.73 0.53 -20.64
N HIS A 266 -11.59 1.67 -19.93
CA HIS A 266 -10.87 2.84 -20.45
C HIS A 266 -9.34 2.73 -20.36
N GLY A 267 -8.84 1.57 -19.96
CA GLY A 267 -7.41 1.27 -19.88
C GLY A 267 -6.79 1.62 -18.53
N PRO A 268 -5.45 1.53 -18.43
CA PRO A 268 -4.75 1.69 -17.16
C PRO A 268 -4.68 3.14 -16.70
N MET A 269 -4.53 3.34 -15.39
CA MET A 269 -4.35 4.66 -14.79
C MET A 269 -3.28 4.62 -13.70
N LEU A 270 -2.75 5.78 -13.33
CA LEU A 270 -1.82 5.94 -12.20
C LEU A 270 -2.34 6.97 -11.20
N ILE A 271 -2.26 6.64 -9.91
CA ILE A 271 -2.49 7.58 -8.81
C ILE A 271 -1.17 7.77 -8.08
N GLU A 272 -0.73 9.02 -7.96
CA GLU A 272 0.30 9.45 -7.01
C GLU A 272 -0.40 9.97 -5.75
N ALA A 273 -0.45 9.15 -4.71
CA ALA A 273 -0.80 9.59 -3.37
C ALA A 273 0.40 10.30 -2.76
N PHE A 274 0.35 11.63 -2.75
CA PHE A 274 1.40 12.48 -2.21
C PHE A 274 1.26 12.55 -0.67
N THR A 275 2.11 11.83 0.04
CA THR A 275 2.00 11.59 1.48
C THR A 275 3.38 11.66 2.14
N TYR A 276 3.49 11.27 3.41
CA TYR A 276 4.74 11.29 4.15
C TYR A 276 4.87 10.13 5.12
N ARG A 277 6.03 9.47 5.10
CA ARG A 277 6.36 8.41 6.06
C ARG A 277 6.96 9.07 7.30
N ARG A 278 6.10 9.39 8.28
CA ARG A 278 6.51 10.00 9.56
C ARG A 278 7.34 9.05 10.43
N GLY A 279 7.16 7.74 10.27
CA GLY A 279 8.04 6.73 10.86
C GLY A 279 9.38 6.55 10.12
N ALA A 280 10.26 5.73 10.70
CA ALA A 280 11.48 5.25 10.05
C ALA A 280 11.16 4.39 8.80
N HIS A 281 12.14 4.14 7.93
CA HIS A 281 11.96 3.24 6.78
C HIS A 281 11.48 1.86 7.22
N THR A 282 12.23 1.26 8.13
CA THR A 282 11.84 0.09 8.89
C THR A 282 12.36 0.30 10.30
N THR A 283 12.05 -0.61 11.20
CA THR A 283 12.61 -0.57 12.56
C THR A 283 14.13 -0.77 12.62
N ALA A 284 14.79 -1.06 11.50
CA ALA A 284 16.25 -1.14 11.38
C ALA A 284 16.90 0.16 10.90
N ASP A 285 16.11 1.22 10.66
CA ASP A 285 16.54 2.50 10.11
C ASP A 285 16.47 3.64 11.14
N ASP A 286 17.26 4.70 10.91
CA ASP A 286 17.30 5.91 11.74
C ASP A 286 17.13 7.17 10.87
N PRO A 287 15.91 7.74 10.81
CA PRO A 287 15.61 8.89 9.95
C PRO A 287 16.34 10.18 10.36
N THR A 288 16.79 10.29 11.60
CA THR A 288 17.49 11.50 12.10
C THR A 288 18.80 11.77 11.39
N LYS A 289 19.31 10.79 10.62
CA LYS A 289 20.53 10.89 9.83
C LYS A 289 20.34 11.58 8.49
N TYR A 290 19.12 11.67 7.97
CA TYR A 290 18.88 12.12 6.60
C TYR A 290 17.64 13.03 6.43
N ARG A 291 16.78 13.16 7.45
CA ARG A 291 15.61 14.05 7.42
C ARG A 291 15.81 15.27 8.30
N ASP A 292 15.33 16.42 7.81
CA ASP A 292 15.27 17.64 8.61
C ASP A 292 14.01 17.64 9.48
N LYS A 293 14.14 18.03 10.75
CA LYS A 293 13.01 18.08 11.68
C LYS A 293 11.94 19.10 11.23
N ALA A 294 12.33 20.20 10.60
CA ALA A 294 11.38 21.19 10.09
C ALA A 294 10.51 20.64 8.96
N GLU A 295 11.03 19.69 8.16
CA GLU A 295 10.23 18.96 7.18
C GLU A 295 9.18 18.09 7.88
N GLU A 296 9.59 17.35 8.93
CA GLU A 296 8.68 16.49 9.70
C GLU A 296 7.56 17.29 10.38
N GLU A 297 7.88 18.47 10.95
CA GLU A 297 6.93 19.37 11.61
C GLU A 297 5.79 19.82 10.66
N ILE A 298 6.09 20.09 9.38
CA ILE A 298 5.06 20.43 8.37
C ILE A 298 4.06 19.28 8.16
N TRP A 299 4.51 18.04 8.29
CA TRP A 299 3.67 16.87 8.08
C TRP A 299 2.88 16.44 9.33
N GLU A 300 3.20 16.98 10.50
CA GLU A 300 2.41 16.75 11.72
C GLU A 300 1.04 17.40 11.62
N ASP A 301 0.99 18.63 11.13
CA ASP A 301 -0.26 19.38 10.85
C ASP A 301 -1.08 18.76 9.71
N ARG A 302 -0.50 17.77 9.02
CA ARG A 302 -1.12 17.02 7.92
C ARG A 302 -1.50 15.59 8.31
N ASP A 303 -1.54 15.25 9.60
CA ASP A 303 -1.97 13.90 10.00
C ASP A 303 -3.40 13.60 9.50
N PRO A 304 -3.60 12.54 8.70
CA PRO A 304 -4.91 12.23 8.12
C PRO A 304 -6.01 11.99 9.17
N ILE A 305 -5.64 11.44 10.34
CA ILE A 305 -6.60 11.13 11.41
C ILE A 305 -7.08 12.43 12.06
N THR A 306 -6.15 13.33 12.39
CA THR A 306 -6.47 14.64 12.98
C THR A 306 -7.31 15.47 12.03
N ARG A 307 -6.97 15.45 10.74
CA ARG A 307 -7.69 16.18 9.69
C ARG A 307 -9.14 15.71 9.56
N LEU A 308 -9.37 14.40 9.47
CA LEU A 308 -10.74 13.86 9.38
C LEU A 308 -11.52 14.06 10.69
N LYS A 309 -10.87 13.92 11.85
CA LYS A 309 -11.50 14.22 13.14
C LYS A 309 -12.03 15.65 13.18
N ALA A 310 -11.22 16.62 12.77
CA ALA A 310 -11.62 18.02 12.73
C ALA A 310 -12.80 18.27 11.77
N TYR A 311 -12.88 17.53 10.66
CA TYR A 311 -14.04 17.56 9.78
C TYR A 311 -15.30 16.99 10.48
N LEU A 312 -15.19 15.79 11.07
CA LEU A 312 -16.30 15.14 11.78
C LEU A 312 -16.84 16.02 12.91
N ASP A 313 -15.96 16.61 13.72
CA ASP A 313 -16.32 17.49 14.84
C ASP A 313 -17.09 18.74 14.39
N LYS A 314 -16.78 19.29 13.21
CA LYS A 314 -17.34 20.56 12.71
C LYS A 314 -18.59 20.38 11.86
N HIS A 315 -18.64 19.30 11.07
CA HIS A 315 -19.56 19.17 9.93
C HIS A 315 -20.51 17.99 10.05
N THR A 316 -20.40 17.18 11.11
CA THR A 316 -21.29 16.02 11.34
C THR A 316 -21.80 15.99 12.79
N GLU A 317 -22.81 15.16 13.08
CA GLU A 317 -23.28 14.91 14.46
C GLU A 317 -22.48 13.79 15.16
N THR A 318 -21.15 13.81 15.02
CA THR A 318 -20.27 12.82 15.66
C THR A 318 -19.96 13.21 17.10
N SER A 319 -20.23 12.32 18.06
CA SER A 319 -20.05 12.58 19.49
C SER A 319 -18.63 12.29 19.97
N ASP A 320 -18.23 12.92 21.09
CA ASP A 320 -17.00 12.55 21.81
C ASP A 320 -17.00 11.07 22.25
N GLU A 321 -18.18 10.50 22.50
CA GLU A 321 -18.36 9.09 22.85
C GLU A 321 -17.92 8.16 21.70
N PHE A 322 -18.25 8.49 20.45
CA PHE A 322 -17.79 7.71 19.29
C PHE A 322 -16.25 7.65 19.21
N PHE A 323 -15.57 8.78 19.40
CA PHE A 323 -14.10 8.81 19.37
C PHE A 323 -13.50 7.96 20.49
N ALA A 324 -14.08 8.05 21.71
CA ALA A 324 -13.64 7.25 22.84
C ALA A 324 -13.88 5.74 22.64
N GLU A 325 -14.97 5.36 21.97
CA GLU A 325 -15.25 3.96 21.61
C GLU A 325 -14.23 3.42 20.60
N VAL A 326 -13.89 4.20 19.58
CA VAL A 326 -12.86 3.83 18.60
C VAL A 326 -11.49 3.67 19.26
N ASP A 327 -11.12 4.57 20.18
CA ASP A 327 -9.86 4.45 20.94
C ASP A 327 -9.84 3.19 21.81
N ALA A 328 -10.95 2.88 22.51
CA ALA A 328 -11.06 1.67 23.33
C ALA A 328 -11.02 0.38 22.48
N GLU A 329 -11.58 0.42 21.28
CA GLU A 329 -11.47 -0.67 20.32
C GLU A 329 -10.03 -0.86 19.85
N ALA A 330 -9.33 0.23 19.54
CA ALA A 330 -7.92 0.20 19.16
C ALA A 330 -7.06 -0.43 20.27
N ASP A 331 -7.31 -0.09 21.53
CA ASP A 331 -6.63 -0.70 22.68
C ASP A 331 -6.93 -2.19 22.84
N THR A 332 -8.18 -2.60 22.60
CA THR A 332 -8.57 -4.01 22.61
C THR A 332 -7.86 -4.78 21.50
N LEU A 333 -7.81 -4.22 20.29
CA LEU A 333 -7.08 -4.77 19.15
C LEU A 333 -5.59 -4.90 19.45
N ALA A 334 -4.98 -3.88 20.03
CA ALA A 334 -3.57 -3.89 20.43
C ALA A 334 -3.26 -5.01 21.43
N ALA A 335 -4.10 -5.17 22.45
CA ALA A 335 -3.94 -6.24 23.43
C ALA A 335 -4.04 -7.63 22.79
N ARG A 336 -5.00 -7.82 21.86
CA ARG A 336 -5.19 -9.06 21.10
C ARG A 336 -3.96 -9.40 20.25
N ILE A 337 -3.51 -8.43 19.46
CA ILE A 337 -2.33 -8.56 18.58
C ILE A 337 -1.09 -8.92 19.39
N ARG A 338 -0.84 -8.22 20.49
CA ARG A 338 0.29 -8.47 21.38
C ARG A 338 0.25 -9.87 21.95
N HIS A 339 -0.91 -10.30 22.47
CA HIS A 339 -1.09 -11.64 22.99
C HIS A 339 -0.77 -12.68 21.92
N ASN A 340 -1.42 -12.58 20.75
CA ASN A 340 -1.27 -13.55 19.66
C ASN A 340 0.16 -13.62 19.13
N CYS A 341 0.87 -12.49 19.03
CA CYS A 341 2.28 -12.48 18.62
C CYS A 341 3.19 -13.19 19.63
N MET A 342 2.97 -12.96 20.93
CA MET A 342 3.78 -13.56 22.01
C MET A 342 3.50 -15.05 22.21
N THR A 343 2.29 -15.50 21.90
CA THR A 343 1.88 -16.92 22.00
C THR A 343 1.95 -17.65 20.65
N MET A 344 2.47 -17.01 19.61
CA MET A 344 2.61 -17.60 18.28
C MET A 344 3.60 -18.76 18.34
N GLU A 345 3.13 -19.97 18.03
CA GLU A 345 3.97 -21.17 17.94
C GLU A 345 4.89 -21.08 16.71
N ASN A 346 6.05 -21.72 16.81
CA ASN A 346 6.93 -21.87 15.66
C ASN A 346 6.35 -22.92 14.71
N PRO A 347 6.44 -22.69 13.39
CA PRO A 347 6.08 -23.74 12.42
C PRO A 347 6.96 -24.97 12.63
N ASP A 348 6.44 -26.14 12.28
CA ASP A 348 7.27 -27.34 12.22
C ASP A 348 8.39 -27.13 11.18
N GLY A 349 9.62 -27.49 11.52
CA GLY A 349 10.76 -27.37 10.61
C GLY A 349 10.53 -28.10 9.29
N VAL A 350 9.71 -29.15 9.25
CA VAL A 350 9.41 -29.86 7.99
C VAL A 350 8.53 -29.05 7.03
N GLU A 351 7.86 -27.99 7.49
CA GLU A 351 7.03 -27.13 6.63
C GLU A 351 7.85 -26.42 5.56
N MET A 352 9.17 -26.24 5.76
CA MET A 352 10.04 -25.63 4.73
C MET A 352 10.08 -26.43 3.41
N PHE A 353 9.73 -27.73 3.45
CA PHE A 353 9.65 -28.61 2.29
C PHE A 353 8.24 -28.66 1.69
N ALA A 354 7.24 -28.10 2.37
CA ALA A 354 5.88 -28.04 1.88
C ALA A 354 5.72 -26.91 0.84
N HIS A 355 4.78 -27.08 -0.09
CA HIS A 355 4.38 -26.06 -1.06
C HIS A 355 5.49 -25.54 -2.01
N VAL A 356 6.63 -26.21 -2.09
CA VAL A 356 7.70 -25.91 -3.07
C VAL A 356 7.22 -26.18 -4.51
N THR A 357 6.45 -27.25 -4.68
CA THR A 357 5.82 -27.67 -5.94
C THR A 357 4.36 -28.04 -5.70
N ALA A 358 3.54 -28.02 -6.76
CA ALA A 358 2.14 -28.42 -6.67
C ALA A 358 1.96 -29.94 -6.47
N GLU A 359 2.89 -30.74 -7.00
CA GLU A 359 2.92 -32.20 -6.90
C GLU A 359 4.17 -32.66 -6.15
N PRO A 360 4.18 -33.87 -5.56
CA PRO A 360 5.37 -34.43 -4.91
C PRO A 360 6.59 -34.42 -5.84
N HIS A 361 7.75 -34.07 -5.27
CA HIS A 361 9.01 -33.99 -6.00
C HIS A 361 10.06 -34.83 -5.30
N SER A 362 10.60 -35.86 -5.97
CA SER A 362 11.44 -36.87 -5.33
C SER A 362 12.65 -36.29 -4.60
N LEU A 363 13.30 -35.26 -5.17
CA LEU A 363 14.43 -34.61 -4.51
C LEU A 363 14.02 -33.89 -3.22
N VAL A 364 12.85 -33.24 -3.21
CA VAL A 364 12.35 -32.53 -2.02
C VAL A 364 11.97 -33.55 -0.94
N ASP A 365 11.40 -34.69 -1.34
CA ASP A 365 11.07 -35.80 -0.42
C ASP A 365 12.33 -36.43 0.18
N GLU A 366 13.39 -36.62 -0.62
CA GLU A 366 14.70 -37.10 -0.18
C GLU A 366 15.33 -36.12 0.83
N GLU A 367 15.41 -34.83 0.49
CA GLU A 367 15.95 -33.79 1.38
C GLU A 367 15.15 -33.67 2.68
N ARG A 368 13.82 -33.79 2.62
CA ARG A 368 12.95 -33.81 3.80
C ARG A 368 13.25 -35.02 4.69
N ALA A 369 13.45 -36.21 4.11
CA ALA A 369 13.78 -37.41 4.87
C ALA A 369 15.16 -37.31 5.51
N GLU A 370 16.15 -36.77 4.80
CA GLU A 370 17.48 -36.49 5.34
C GLU A 370 17.43 -35.48 6.50
N PHE A 371 16.65 -34.41 6.37
CA PHE A 371 16.45 -33.43 7.43
C PHE A 371 15.84 -34.05 8.70
N LEU A 372 14.81 -34.88 8.54
CA LEU A 372 14.18 -35.60 9.66
C LEU A 372 15.16 -36.58 10.33
N ALA A 373 15.94 -37.31 9.55
CA ALA A 373 16.96 -38.22 10.08
C ALA A 373 18.06 -37.44 10.84
N TYR A 374 18.49 -36.30 10.30
CA TYR A 374 19.43 -35.40 10.96
C TYR A 374 18.87 -34.87 12.29
N GLN A 375 17.62 -34.41 12.34
CA GLN A 375 17.00 -33.95 13.60
C GLN A 375 16.90 -35.08 14.64
N ALA A 376 16.47 -36.27 14.22
CA ALA A 376 16.38 -37.44 15.09
C ALA A 376 17.74 -37.82 15.71
N SER A 377 18.85 -37.61 14.99
CA SER A 377 20.20 -37.91 15.49
C SER A 377 20.60 -37.12 16.74
N PHE A 378 19.95 -35.98 17.03
CA PHE A 378 20.19 -35.21 18.26
C PHE A 378 19.32 -35.65 19.45
N ALA A 379 18.20 -36.33 19.21
CA ALA A 379 17.34 -36.83 20.28
C ALA A 379 18.04 -37.94 21.07
N ASP A 380 18.81 -38.80 20.40
CA ASP A 380 19.57 -39.89 21.00
C ASP A 380 20.82 -39.41 21.78
N ALA A 381 21.24 -38.15 21.61
CA ALA A 381 22.41 -37.58 22.28
C ALA A 381 22.10 -36.92 23.64
N GLY A 382 20.82 -36.77 24.00
CA GLY A 382 20.36 -36.13 25.24
C GLY A 382 20.18 -37.07 26.44
N GLU A 383 20.33 -38.39 26.27
CA GLU A 383 20.18 -39.40 27.32
C GLU A 383 21.51 -40.01 27.82
N ALA A 384 22.67 -39.48 27.39
CA ALA A 384 24.00 -40.01 27.71
C ALA A 384 24.74 -39.24 28.82
#